data_AF-A0A285C0P1-F1
#
_entry.id   AF-A0A285C0P1-F1
#
_cell.length_a   1.000
_cell.length_b   1.000
_cell.length_c   1.000
_cell.angle_alpha   90.00
_cell.angle_beta   90.00
_cell.angle_gamma   90.00
#
_symmetry.space_group_name_H-M   'P 1'
#
loop_
_entity.id
_entity.type
_entity.pdbx_description
1 polymer ?
#
loop_
_entity_poly.entity_id
_entity_poly.type
_entity_poly.pdbx_seq_one_letter_code
_entity_poly.pdbx_strand_id
1 'polypeptide(L)'
;MLLKIILIYLINLSLSRTNKLSRVHLSFINIGITDSYVNYRIVTPDFNDEGTLEEIGQIKIDRILHTYEFTPTNIWINYHFIPPWVFGRSIDEQQQLLDTKFKGYEAGGWTASIHRRVIEMIENNRFPQ
;
A
#
# COMPACT_ATOMS: atom_id res chain seq x y z
N MET A 1 39.63 -2.53 -46.01
CA MET A 1 38.79 -3.68 -46.42
C MET A 1 38.63 -4.58 -45.20
N LEU A 2 37.38 -5.00 -44.91
CA LEU A 2 36.90 -5.83 -43.78
C LEU A 2 36.86 -5.14 -42.40
N LEU A 3 35.79 -4.39 -42.05
CA LEU A 3 34.40 -4.75 -41.67
C LEU A 3 34.24 -5.02 -40.16
N LYS A 4 33.52 -4.07 -39.53
CA LYS A 4 32.68 -4.11 -38.32
C LYS A 4 32.54 -5.47 -37.63
N ILE A 5 32.67 -5.47 -36.29
CA ILE A 5 31.61 -5.89 -35.35
C ILE A 5 31.93 -5.23 -33.99
N ILE A 6 31.10 -4.28 -33.60
CA ILE A 6 30.94 -3.81 -32.22
C ILE A 6 30.14 -4.92 -31.54
N LEU A 7 30.81 -5.77 -30.76
CA LEU A 7 30.11 -6.74 -29.91
C LEU A 7 29.79 -6.05 -28.58
N ILE A 8 28.59 -5.48 -28.54
CA ILE A 8 27.91 -5.05 -27.34
C ILE A 8 27.92 -6.24 -26.37
N TYR A 9 28.62 -6.10 -25.24
CA TYR A 9 28.52 -7.01 -24.11
C TYR A 9 27.12 -6.90 -23.50
N LEU A 10 26.15 -7.55 -24.15
CA LEU A 10 24.88 -7.98 -23.58
C LEU A 10 25.16 -9.26 -22.80
N ILE A 11 25.60 -9.12 -21.53
CA ILE A 11 25.52 -10.22 -20.57
C ILE A 11 24.30 -9.98 -19.70
N ASN A 12 23.20 -10.60 -20.11
CA ASN A 12 22.14 -11.19 -19.29
C ASN A 12 21.94 -10.58 -17.90
N LEU A 13 21.50 -9.32 -17.84
CA LEU A 13 20.58 -8.97 -16.77
C LEU A 13 19.28 -9.68 -17.09
N SER A 14 18.98 -10.71 -16.31
CA SER A 14 17.68 -11.36 -16.22
C SER A 14 16.57 -10.32 -16.39
N LEU A 15 16.02 -10.28 -17.60
CA LEU A 15 14.78 -9.61 -17.95
C LEU A 15 13.65 -10.47 -17.37
N SER A 16 13.56 -10.49 -16.05
CA SER A 16 12.29 -10.71 -15.35
C SER A 16 11.83 -9.39 -14.72
N ARG A 17 12.00 -8.28 -15.46
CA ARG A 17 11.20 -7.06 -15.31
C ARG A 17 9.93 -7.21 -16.13
N THR A 18 9.10 -8.18 -15.76
CA THR A 18 7.67 -7.94 -15.73
C THR A 18 7.34 -7.56 -14.29
N ASN A 19 7.76 -6.36 -13.88
CA ASN A 19 6.97 -5.59 -12.94
C ASN A 19 5.63 -5.30 -13.63
N LYS A 20 4.79 -6.33 -13.79
CA LYS A 20 3.36 -6.15 -13.62
C LYS A 20 3.26 -5.63 -12.19
N LEU A 21 3.33 -4.32 -12.02
CA LEU A 21 2.53 -3.66 -11.01
C LEU A 21 1.12 -4.17 -11.30
N SER A 22 0.76 -5.32 -10.72
CA SER A 22 -0.63 -5.71 -10.60
C SER A 22 -1.30 -4.46 -10.06
N ARG A 23 -2.20 -3.86 -10.85
CA ARG A 23 -2.90 -2.66 -10.42
C ARG A 23 -3.71 -3.13 -9.23
N VAL A 24 -3.21 -2.82 -8.05
CA VAL A 24 -3.94 -3.07 -6.81
C VAL A 24 -5.26 -2.31 -6.93
N HIS A 25 -6.37 -3.03 -6.79
CA HIS A 25 -7.70 -2.45 -6.91
C HIS A 25 -8.16 -2.03 -5.52
N LEU A 26 -8.18 -0.73 -5.23
CA LEU A 26 -8.58 -0.20 -3.93
C LEU A 26 -9.65 0.86 -4.08
N SER A 27 -10.69 0.74 -3.27
CA SER A 27 -11.72 1.77 -3.11
C SER A 27 -11.78 2.23 -1.66
N PHE A 28 -11.86 3.54 -1.48
CA PHE A 28 -12.05 4.21 -0.19
C PHE A 28 -13.51 4.64 -0.12
N ILE A 29 -14.31 3.95 0.68
CA ILE A 29 -15.73 4.27 0.87
C ILE A 29 -15.83 5.16 2.11
N ASN A 30 -16.26 6.42 1.93
CA ASN A 30 -16.47 7.31 3.05
C ASN A 30 -17.59 6.77 3.95
N ILE A 31 -17.33 6.62 5.24
CA ILE A 31 -18.30 6.14 6.23
C ILE A 31 -18.57 7.15 7.34
N GLY A 32 -17.98 8.34 7.27
CA GLY A 32 -18.23 9.38 8.24
C GLY A 32 -17.22 10.52 8.14
N ILE A 33 -17.74 11.74 8.06
CA ILE A 33 -16.95 12.97 8.09
C ILE A 33 -17.44 13.86 9.22
N THR A 34 -16.48 14.42 9.95
CA THR A 34 -16.68 15.43 10.99
C THR A 34 -15.66 16.54 10.79
N ASP A 35 -15.74 17.59 11.60
CA ASP A 35 -14.76 18.68 11.56
C ASP A 35 -13.34 18.19 11.88
N SER A 36 -13.20 17.21 12.77
CA SER A 36 -11.90 16.71 13.23
C SER A 36 -11.43 15.43 12.54
N TYR A 37 -12.36 14.60 12.07
CA TYR A 37 -12.04 13.26 11.54
C TYR A 37 -12.74 12.93 10.23
N VAL A 38 -12.07 12.11 9.41
CA VAL A 38 -12.68 11.41 8.27
C VAL A 38 -12.43 9.91 8.40
N ASN A 39 -13.47 9.11 8.18
CA ASN A 39 -13.42 7.66 8.30
C ASN A 39 -13.72 7.02 6.94
N TYR A 40 -12.90 6.04 6.57
CA TYR A 40 -13.06 5.27 5.34
C TYR A 40 -13.06 3.78 5.64
N ARG A 41 -13.94 3.05 4.95
CA ARG A 41 -13.76 1.60 4.72
C ARG A 41 -12.91 1.42 3.47
N ILE A 42 -11.93 0.53 3.56
CA ILE A 42 -11.07 0.17 2.44
C ILE A 42 -11.54 -1.18 1.91
N VAL A 43 -11.90 -1.22 0.63
CA VAL A 43 -12.37 -2.44 -0.03
C VAL A 43 -11.58 -2.76 -1.29
N THR A 44 -11.47 -4.04 -1.60
CA THR A 44 -10.78 -4.55 -2.78
C THR A 44 -11.42 -5.87 -3.25
N PRO A 45 -11.43 -6.15 -4.56
CA PRO A 45 -11.79 -7.45 -5.10
C PRO A 45 -10.62 -8.46 -5.09
N ASP A 46 -9.41 -8.04 -4.70
CA ASP A 46 -8.18 -8.79 -4.98
C ASP A 46 -7.98 -10.05 -4.11
N PHE A 47 -8.82 -10.27 -3.08
CA PHE A 47 -8.65 -11.35 -2.09
C PHE A 47 -9.67 -12.49 -2.21
N ASN A 48 -10.50 -12.47 -3.24
CA ASN A 48 -11.43 -13.55 -3.57
C ASN A 48 -11.50 -13.79 -5.08
N ASP A 49 -11.81 -15.02 -5.48
CA ASP A 49 -11.83 -15.45 -6.87
C ASP A 49 -13.05 -14.91 -7.62
N GLU A 50 -14.11 -14.54 -6.90
CA GLU A 50 -15.35 -13.98 -7.43
C GLU A 50 -15.20 -12.51 -7.86
N GLY A 51 -14.12 -11.83 -7.47
CA GLY A 51 -13.90 -10.40 -7.72
C GLY A 51 -14.88 -9.49 -6.97
N THR A 52 -15.44 -9.97 -5.87
CA THR A 52 -16.37 -9.21 -5.01
C THR A 52 -15.60 -8.24 -4.13
N LEU A 53 -16.10 -7.01 -3.96
CA LEU A 53 -15.46 -6.05 -3.06
C LEU A 53 -15.58 -6.49 -1.60
N GLU A 54 -14.44 -6.81 -0.98
CA GLU A 54 -14.35 -7.17 0.43
C GLU A 54 -13.58 -6.11 1.22
N GLU A 55 -13.96 -5.93 2.48
CA GLU A 55 -13.31 -4.97 3.37
C GLU A 55 -12.03 -5.53 3.97
N ILE A 56 -10.95 -4.79 3.79
CA ILE A 56 -9.61 -5.16 4.27
C ILE A 56 -9.15 -4.32 5.46
N GLY A 57 -9.85 -3.22 5.73
CA GLY A 57 -9.61 -2.42 6.91
C GLY A 57 -10.32 -1.09 6.87
N GLN A 58 -10.14 -0.32 7.94
CA GLN A 58 -10.68 1.02 8.07
C GLN A 58 -9.56 2.01 8.34
N ILE A 59 -9.70 3.20 7.77
CA ILE A 59 -8.81 4.33 8.00
C ILE A 59 -9.59 5.38 8.76
N LYS A 60 -8.99 5.90 9.83
CA LYS A 60 -9.44 7.11 10.51
C LYS A 60 -8.37 8.18 10.37
N ILE A 61 -8.67 9.24 9.63
CA ILE A 61 -7.78 10.39 9.45
C ILE A 61 -8.14 11.45 10.47
N ASP A 62 -7.15 11.91 11.24
CA ASP A 62 -7.22 13.12 12.06
C ASP A 62 -6.81 14.33 11.21
N ARG A 63 -7.77 15.22 10.97
CA ARG A 63 -7.60 16.41 10.11
C ARG A 63 -6.83 17.54 10.79
N ILE A 64 -6.73 17.52 12.12
CA ILE A 64 -6.08 18.56 12.92
C ILE A 64 -4.61 18.19 13.12
N LEU A 65 -4.36 16.93 13.49
CA LEU A 65 -3.01 16.42 13.75
C LEU A 65 -2.29 15.95 12.49
N HIS A 66 -2.99 15.87 11.34
CA HIS A 66 -2.45 15.34 10.09
C HIS A 66 -1.88 13.92 10.23
N THR A 67 -2.56 13.09 11.03
CA THR A 67 -2.20 11.69 11.28
C THR A 67 -3.34 10.77 10.87
N TYR A 68 -3.08 9.47 10.79
CA TYR A 68 -4.14 8.49 10.60
C TYR A 68 -3.86 7.19 11.34
N GLU A 69 -4.95 6.47 11.62
CA GLU A 69 -4.95 5.13 12.17
C GLU A 69 -5.48 4.15 11.13
N PHE A 70 -5.03 2.90 11.21
CA PHE A 70 -5.53 1.80 10.40
C PHE A 70 -5.97 0.64 11.28
N THR A 71 -7.23 0.25 11.14
CA THR A 71 -7.82 -0.92 11.80
C THR A 71 -7.97 -2.03 10.77
N PRO A 72 -7.15 -3.11 10.83
CA PRO A 72 -7.21 -4.20 9.87
C PRO A 72 -8.44 -5.09 10.08
N THR A 73 -8.94 -5.71 9.01
CA THR A 73 -9.84 -6.88 9.11
C THR A 73 -9.05 -8.19 9.15
N ASN A 74 -9.75 -9.31 9.37
CA ASN A 74 -9.13 -10.64 9.34
C ASN A 74 -8.49 -10.97 7.99
N ILE A 75 -9.02 -10.45 6.87
CA ILE A 75 -8.42 -10.66 5.54
C ILE A 75 -6.99 -10.11 5.57
N TRP A 76 -6.82 -8.86 5.97
CA TRP A 76 -5.50 -8.21 6.04
C TRP A 76 -4.52 -8.94 6.96
N ILE A 77 -5.00 -9.40 8.11
CA ILE A 77 -4.19 -10.14 9.09
C ILE A 77 -3.76 -11.50 8.54
N ASN A 78 -4.66 -12.24 7.88
CA ASN A 78 -4.39 -13.58 7.34
C ASN A 78 -3.33 -13.57 6.23
N TYR A 79 -3.29 -12.51 5.43
CA TYR A 79 -2.23 -12.29 4.44
C TYR A 79 -0.94 -11.71 5.04
N HIS A 80 -0.89 -11.49 6.35
CA HIS A 80 0.27 -10.98 7.07
C HIS A 80 0.78 -9.64 6.50
N PHE A 81 -0.12 -8.74 6.10
CA PHE A 81 0.30 -7.40 5.66
C PHE A 81 0.53 -6.48 6.85
N ILE A 82 1.65 -5.76 6.85
CA ILE A 82 1.86 -4.70 7.84
C ILE A 82 0.83 -3.57 7.67
N PRO A 83 0.45 -2.86 8.74
CA PRO A 83 -0.38 -1.67 8.61
C PRO A 83 0.25 -0.61 7.69
N PRO A 84 -0.54 0.13 6.89
CA PRO A 84 -0.02 1.14 5.95
C PRO A 84 0.88 2.19 6.59
N TRP A 85 0.64 2.59 7.84
CA TRP A 85 1.48 3.58 8.51
C TRP A 85 2.89 3.06 8.85
N VAL A 86 3.10 1.74 8.88
CA VAL A 86 4.43 1.14 9.04
C VAL A 86 5.26 1.36 7.77
N PHE A 87 4.62 1.30 6.59
CA PHE A 87 5.28 1.56 5.31
C PHE A 87 5.77 3.00 5.16
N GLY A 88 5.11 3.95 5.81
CA GLY A 88 5.52 5.36 5.83
C GLY A 88 6.67 5.68 6.78
N ARG A 89 7.22 4.70 7.49
CA ARG A 89 8.34 4.89 8.41
C ARG A 89 9.68 4.89 7.67
N SER A 90 10.73 5.32 8.37
CA SER A 90 12.09 5.10 7.88
C SER A 90 12.39 3.60 7.74
N ILE A 91 13.38 3.26 6.90
CA ILE A 91 13.77 1.86 6.67
C ILE A 91 14.17 1.18 7.99
N ASP A 92 14.93 1.88 8.84
CA ASP A 92 15.40 1.35 10.12
C ASP A 92 14.23 1.09 11.09
N GLU A 93 13.29 2.03 11.21
CA GLU A 93 12.08 1.86 12.04
C GLU A 93 11.17 0.75 11.49
N GLN A 94 11.01 0.68 10.17
CA GLN A 94 10.24 -0.38 9.53
C GLN A 94 10.85 -1.74 9.84
N GLN A 95 12.16 -1.88 9.71
CA GLN A 95 12.87 -3.12 10.01
C GLN A 95 12.73 -3.50 11.49
N GLN A 96 12.90 -2.53 12.40
CA GLN A 96 12.68 -2.75 13.83
C GLN A 96 11.26 -3.24 14.13
N LEU A 97 10.25 -2.65 13.50
CA LEU A 97 8.84 -3.04 13.68
C LEU A 97 8.55 -4.43 13.11
N LEU A 98 9.15 -4.79 11.98
CA LEU A 98 9.09 -6.13 11.40
C LEU A 98 9.75 -7.17 12.31
N ASP A 99 10.88 -6.85 12.91
CA ASP A 99 11.60 -7.81 13.76
C ASP A 99 10.94 -8.01 15.14
N THR A 100 10.18 -7.03 15.62
CA THR A 100 9.62 -7.03 16.99
C THR A 100 8.11 -7.27 17.04
N LYS A 101 7.32 -6.49 16.28
CA LYS A 101 5.85 -6.44 16.40
C LYS A 101 5.15 -7.17 15.26
N PHE A 102 5.73 -7.16 14.08
CA PHE A 102 5.15 -7.67 12.85
C PHE A 102 6.02 -8.77 12.23
N LYS A 103 6.54 -9.67 13.08
CA LYS A 103 7.42 -10.74 12.64
C LYS A 103 6.69 -11.68 11.69
N GLY A 104 7.25 -11.86 10.50
CA GLY A 104 6.66 -12.67 9.42
C GLY A 104 5.60 -11.93 8.59
N TYR A 105 5.36 -10.64 8.86
CA TYR A 105 4.52 -9.80 8.02
C TYR A 105 5.36 -9.08 6.97
N GLU A 106 4.71 -8.59 5.91
CA GLU A 106 5.38 -7.88 4.83
C GLU A 106 4.63 -6.63 4.36
N ALA A 107 5.35 -5.75 3.69
CA ALA A 107 4.78 -4.65 2.95
C ALA A 107 4.37 -5.12 1.54
N GLY A 108 3.09 -4.98 1.21
CA GLY A 108 2.57 -5.29 -0.13
C GLY A 108 2.21 -4.05 -0.95
N GLY A 109 1.81 -4.28 -2.20
CA GLY A 109 1.29 -3.21 -3.07
C GLY A 109 0.09 -2.48 -2.45
N TRP A 110 -0.77 -3.19 -1.71
CA TRP A 110 -1.90 -2.61 -0.97
C TRP A 110 -1.43 -1.69 0.16
N THR A 111 -0.47 -2.13 0.98
CA THR A 111 0.10 -1.33 2.07
C THR A 111 0.62 0.01 1.56
N ALA A 112 1.44 -0.02 0.50
CA ALA A 112 2.02 1.17 -0.09
C ALA A 112 0.96 2.08 -0.74
N SER A 113 -0.01 1.50 -1.43
CA SER A 113 -1.06 2.27 -2.12
C SER A 113 -1.99 2.96 -1.14
N ILE A 114 -2.39 2.30 -0.05
CA ILE A 114 -3.20 2.92 1.00
C ILE A 114 -2.44 4.07 1.65
N HIS A 115 -1.18 3.85 2.04
CA HIS A 115 -0.37 4.88 2.68
C HIS A 115 -0.24 6.13 1.82
N ARG A 116 0.20 5.98 0.55
CA ARG A 116 0.35 7.12 -0.37
C ARG A 116 -0.96 7.87 -0.54
N ARG A 117 -2.07 7.14 -0.71
CA ARG A 117 -3.37 7.76 -0.93
C ARG A 117 -3.84 8.57 0.29
N VAL A 118 -3.63 8.06 1.51
CA VAL A 118 -3.98 8.77 2.74
C VAL A 118 -3.10 10.00 2.94
N ILE A 119 -1.79 9.89 2.67
CA ILE A 119 -0.88 11.04 2.73
C ILE A 119 -1.29 12.11 1.71
N GLU A 120 -1.62 11.74 0.48
CA GLU A 120 -2.14 12.69 -0.52
C GLU A 120 -3.41 13.41 -0.04
N MET A 121 -4.33 12.70 0.62
CA MET A 121 -5.56 13.31 1.16
C MET A 121 -5.24 14.33 2.26
N ILE A 122 -4.31 13.98 3.16
CA ILE A 122 -3.85 14.83 4.27
C ILE A 122 -3.13 16.07 3.71
N GLU A 123 -2.12 15.88 2.86
CA GLU A 123 -1.30 16.96 2.30
C GLU A 123 -2.12 17.97 1.49
N ASN A 124 -3.10 17.48 0.72
CA ASN A 124 -3.95 18.35 -0.10
C ASN A 124 -5.19 18.85 0.64
N ASN A 125 -5.42 18.42 1.89
CA ASN A 125 -6.66 18.66 2.63
C ASN A 125 -7.92 18.37 1.79
N ARG A 126 -7.90 17.25 1.06
CA ARG A 126 -8.96 16.81 0.14
C ARG A 126 -9.40 15.41 0.48
N PHE A 127 -10.65 15.29 0.91
CA PHE A 127 -11.24 14.04 1.39
C PHE A 127 -12.43 13.68 0.49
N PRO A 128 -12.24 12.76 -0.48
CA PRO A 128 -13.32 12.29 -1.36
C PRO A 128 -14.49 11.75 -0.53
N GLN A 129 -15.71 12.02 -0.99
CA GLN A 129 -16.95 11.46 -0.46
C GLN A 129 -17.34 10.22 -1.26
#